data_AF-A0A330GD34-F1
#
_entry.id   AF-A0A330GD34-F1
#
_cell.length_a   1.000
_cell.length_b   1.000
_cell.length_c   1.000
_cell.angle_alpha   90.00
_cell.angle_beta   90.00
_cell.angle_gamma   90.00
#
_symmetry.space_group_name_H-M   'P 1'
#
loop_
_entity.id
_entity.type
_entity.pdbx_description
1 polymer ?
#
loop_
_entity_poly.entity_id
_entity_poly.type
_entity_poly.pdbx_seq_one_letter_code
_entity_poly.pdbx_strand_id
1 'polypeptide(L)'
;MSPDDVAAIQRIVHDAMQNTEFINKVWIAGAAVVVSVFAALVASFTQMLVARSQRKTQLRLAAQLELQQKQALSEQLSMQELASRRIANANVSAKRQIWIDELRKDIARYLSLWQEICYRWDAIVSEPRTEEISDQALNAFKQPIAEMRLEALELQLRIELRLNMTEVDHQELKNLMKELETSTILFQRTASSLPPADIQKVFGTIKQQLIAKSQKILKDEWERVKKESYADPSVTTSSKPTSRSAA
;
A
#
# COMPACT_ATOMS: atom_id res chain seq x y z
N MET A 1 -123.73 -4.72 3.87
CA MET A 1 -122.37 -4.32 4.26
C MET A 1 -122.47 -2.92 4.83
N SER A 2 -122.20 -2.72 6.12
CA SER A 2 -122.23 -1.37 6.68
C SER A 2 -121.02 -0.58 6.14
N PRO A 3 -121.10 0.75 5.98
CA PRO A 3 -119.97 1.57 5.52
C PRO A 3 -118.73 1.43 6.42
N ASP A 4 -118.95 1.14 7.70
CA ASP A 4 -117.89 0.95 8.69
C ASP A 4 -117.14 -0.38 8.50
N ASP A 5 -117.82 -1.44 8.02
CA ASP A 5 -117.18 -2.74 7.74
C ASP A 5 -116.24 -2.65 6.53
N VAL A 6 -116.61 -1.89 5.50
CA VAL A 6 -115.78 -1.71 4.29
C VAL A 6 -114.54 -0.88 4.62
N ALA A 7 -114.68 0.16 5.45
CA ALA A 7 -113.57 0.95 5.94
C ALA A 7 -112.63 0.14 6.86
N ALA A 8 -113.18 -0.74 7.70
CA ALA A 8 -112.39 -1.65 8.53
C ALA A 8 -111.60 -2.66 7.69
N ILE A 9 -112.22 -3.27 6.67
CA ILE A 9 -111.54 -4.21 5.76
C ILE A 9 -110.46 -3.50 4.94
N GLN A 10 -110.73 -2.28 4.43
CA GLN A 10 -109.74 -1.49 3.71
C GLN A 10 -108.53 -1.13 4.57
N ARG A 11 -108.75 -0.77 5.85
CA ARG A 11 -107.64 -0.55 6.80
C ARG A 11 -106.85 -1.82 7.07
N ILE A 12 -107.52 -2.95 7.30
CA ILE A 12 -106.83 -4.23 7.54
C ILE A 12 -106.00 -4.65 6.33
N VAL A 13 -106.52 -4.48 5.10
CA VAL A 13 -105.79 -4.81 3.87
C VAL A 13 -104.63 -3.83 3.64
N HIS A 14 -104.82 -2.54 3.91
CA HIS A 14 -103.76 -1.54 3.79
C HIS A 14 -102.64 -1.77 4.81
N ASP A 15 -102.99 -2.06 6.07
CA ASP A 15 -102.05 -2.40 7.14
C ASP A 15 -101.34 -3.73 6.83
N ALA A 16 -102.04 -4.72 6.27
CA ALA A 16 -101.43 -5.98 5.82
C ALA A 16 -100.45 -5.77 4.66
N MET A 17 -100.81 -4.95 3.66
CA MET A 17 -99.93 -4.64 2.53
C MET A 17 -98.69 -3.84 2.98
N GLN A 18 -98.88 -2.82 3.82
CA GLN A 18 -97.76 -2.06 4.40
C GLN A 18 -96.87 -2.94 5.28
N ASN A 19 -97.44 -3.85 6.07
CA ASN A 19 -96.69 -4.82 6.84
C ASN A 19 -95.90 -5.78 5.94
N THR A 20 -96.47 -6.28 4.84
CA THR A 20 -95.72 -7.12 3.89
C THR A 20 -94.59 -6.37 3.19
N GLU A 21 -94.78 -5.11 2.79
CA GLU A 21 -93.71 -4.29 2.23
C GLU A 21 -92.61 -4.00 3.27
N PHE A 22 -92.99 -3.69 4.51
CA PHE A 22 -92.05 -3.45 5.59
C PHE A 22 -91.25 -4.71 5.93
N ILE A 23 -91.91 -5.86 6.03
CA ILE A 23 -91.27 -7.16 6.27
C ILE A 23 -90.29 -7.50 5.15
N ASN A 24 -90.66 -7.28 3.88
CA ASN A 24 -89.79 -7.55 2.74
C ASN A 24 -88.58 -6.60 2.72
N LYS A 25 -88.78 -5.29 2.96
CA LYS A 25 -87.69 -4.30 3.04
C LYS A 25 -86.73 -4.60 4.20
N VAL A 26 -87.25 -5.01 5.36
CA VAL A 26 -86.44 -5.41 6.53
C VAL A 26 -85.68 -6.70 6.26
N TRP A 27 -86.29 -7.69 5.60
CA TRP A 27 -85.60 -8.92 5.21
C TRP A 27 -84.49 -8.67 4.20
N ILE A 28 -84.73 -7.87 3.17
CA ILE A 28 -83.73 -7.50 2.16
C ILE A 28 -82.59 -6.71 2.81
N ALA A 29 -82.90 -5.73 3.67
CA ALA A 29 -81.91 -4.96 4.40
C ALA A 29 -81.09 -5.86 5.36
N GLY A 30 -81.75 -6.76 6.09
CA GLY A 30 -81.11 -7.73 6.98
C GLY A 30 -80.19 -8.69 6.24
N ALA A 31 -80.65 -9.23 5.10
CA ALA A 31 -79.85 -10.10 4.24
C ALA A 31 -78.62 -9.36 3.66
N ALA A 32 -78.79 -8.10 3.22
CA ALA A 32 -77.69 -7.30 2.70
C ALA A 32 -76.61 -7.01 3.76
N VAL A 33 -77.01 -6.73 5.01
CA VAL A 33 -76.07 -6.56 6.14
C VAL A 33 -75.33 -7.87 6.42
N VAL A 34 -76.02 -9.02 6.44
CA VAL A 34 -75.38 -10.32 6.69
C VAL A 34 -74.38 -10.67 5.58
N VAL A 35 -74.75 -10.47 4.31
CA VAL A 35 -73.87 -10.76 3.16
C VAL A 35 -72.67 -9.83 3.12
N SER A 36 -72.84 -8.53 3.40
CA SER A 36 -71.73 -7.57 3.43
C SER A 36 -70.75 -7.84 4.57
N VAL A 37 -71.24 -8.20 5.76
CA VAL A 37 -70.40 -8.62 6.89
C VAL A 37 -69.63 -9.89 6.55
N PHE A 38 -70.30 -10.88 5.95
CA PHE A 38 -69.65 -12.12 5.55
C PHE A 38 -68.58 -11.91 4.46
N ALA A 39 -68.88 -11.10 3.44
CA ALA A 39 -67.92 -10.73 2.40
C ALA A 39 -66.71 -9.99 2.99
N ALA A 40 -66.92 -9.08 3.93
CA ALA A 40 -65.84 -8.38 4.63
C ALA A 40 -64.94 -9.33 5.44
N LEU A 41 -65.54 -10.32 6.13
CA LEU A 41 -64.78 -11.33 6.88
C LEU A 41 -63.93 -12.22 5.95
N VAL A 42 -64.50 -12.68 4.83
CA VAL A 42 -63.77 -13.50 3.84
C VAL A 42 -62.66 -12.68 3.16
N ALA A 43 -62.93 -11.42 2.80
CA ALA A 43 -61.93 -10.52 2.22
C ALA A 43 -60.78 -10.25 3.21
N SER A 44 -61.09 -9.99 4.48
CA SER A 44 -60.07 -9.79 5.52
C SER A 44 -59.21 -11.03 5.74
N PHE A 45 -59.84 -12.22 5.75
CA PHE A 45 -59.13 -13.48 5.94
C PHE A 45 -58.20 -13.81 4.77
N THR A 46 -58.66 -13.62 3.53
CA THR A 46 -57.84 -13.80 2.33
C THR A 46 -56.67 -12.80 2.27
N GLN A 47 -56.91 -11.53 2.58
CA GLN A 47 -55.86 -10.52 2.71
C GLN A 47 -54.83 -10.88 3.79
N MET A 48 -55.28 -11.40 4.94
CA MET A 48 -54.37 -11.84 6.01
C MET A 48 -53.48 -13.01 5.56
N LEU A 49 -54.04 -14.00 4.85
CA LEU A 49 -53.27 -15.14 4.36
C LEU A 49 -52.24 -14.73 3.29
N VAL A 50 -52.65 -13.89 2.33
CA VAL A 50 -51.75 -13.36 1.31
C VAL A 50 -50.64 -12.53 1.94
N ALA A 51 -50.97 -11.64 2.89
CA ALA A 51 -49.98 -10.84 3.62
C ALA A 51 -48.99 -11.70 4.43
N ARG A 52 -49.45 -12.80 5.05
CA ARG A 52 -48.55 -13.75 5.74
C ARG A 52 -47.63 -14.48 4.78
N SER A 53 -48.12 -14.89 3.61
CA SER A 53 -47.31 -15.52 2.57
C SER A 53 -46.26 -14.55 2.04
N GLN A 54 -46.66 -13.32 1.69
CA GLN A 54 -45.77 -12.26 1.24
C GLN A 54 -44.74 -11.86 2.30
N ARG A 55 -45.11 -11.81 3.58
CA ARG A 55 -44.17 -11.53 4.67
C ARG A 55 -43.07 -12.60 4.73
N LYS A 56 -43.40 -13.88 4.53
CA LYS A 56 -42.39 -14.96 4.50
C LYS A 56 -41.44 -14.80 3.32
N THR A 57 -41.92 -14.45 2.13
CA THR A 57 -41.06 -14.24 0.97
C THR A 57 -40.19 -12.99 1.12
N GLN A 58 -40.76 -11.88 1.62
CA GLN A 58 -40.00 -10.65 1.93
C GLN A 58 -38.90 -10.89 2.97
N LEU A 59 -39.17 -11.65 4.02
CA LEU A 59 -38.15 -11.99 5.03
C LEU A 59 -37.00 -12.83 4.44
N ARG A 60 -37.31 -13.78 3.56
CA ARG A 60 -36.29 -14.58 2.87
C ARG A 60 -35.44 -13.72 1.94
N LEU A 61 -36.07 -12.83 1.17
CA LEU A 61 -35.36 -11.90 0.31
C LEU A 61 -34.50 -10.93 1.12
N ALA A 62 -35.00 -10.40 2.23
CA ALA A 62 -34.24 -9.54 3.12
C ALA A 62 -33.01 -10.26 3.70
N ALA A 63 -33.16 -11.51 4.15
CA ALA A 63 -32.04 -12.32 4.64
C ALA A 63 -31.01 -12.63 3.53
N GLN A 64 -31.45 -12.89 2.30
CA GLN A 64 -30.57 -13.09 1.15
C GLN A 64 -29.80 -11.81 0.79
N LEU A 65 -30.49 -10.66 0.78
CA LEU A 65 -29.87 -9.36 0.52
C LEU A 65 -28.84 -9.00 1.60
N GLU A 66 -29.15 -9.26 2.87
CA GLU A 66 -28.20 -9.01 3.97
C GLU A 66 -26.95 -9.88 3.83
N LEU A 67 -27.11 -11.16 3.48
CA LEU A 67 -25.98 -12.07 3.25
C LEU A 67 -25.13 -11.64 2.05
N GLN A 68 -25.77 -11.24 0.95
CA GLN A 68 -25.07 -10.70 -0.23
C GLN A 68 -24.35 -9.39 0.09
N GLN A 69 -24.95 -8.49 0.87
CA GLN A 69 -24.29 -7.26 1.31
C GLN A 69 -23.07 -7.55 2.18
N LYS A 70 -23.17 -8.51 3.11
CA LYS A 70 -22.04 -8.93 3.95
C LYS A 70 -20.91 -9.53 3.10
N GLN A 71 -21.24 -10.36 2.12
CA GLN A 71 -20.26 -10.91 1.17
C GLN A 71 -19.59 -9.80 0.36
N ALA A 72 -20.38 -8.93 -0.28
CA ALA A 72 -19.86 -7.81 -1.06
C ALA A 72 -18.97 -6.87 -0.22
N LEU A 73 -19.36 -6.59 1.03
CA LEU A 73 -18.54 -5.79 1.94
C LEU A 73 -17.22 -6.49 2.28
N SER A 74 -17.25 -7.80 2.54
CA SER A 74 -16.04 -8.57 2.83
C SER A 74 -15.09 -8.62 1.62
N GLU A 75 -15.64 -8.77 0.41
CA GLU A 75 -14.89 -8.71 -0.84
C GLU A 75 -14.28 -7.33 -1.05
N GLN A 76 -15.05 -6.26 -0.83
CA GLN A 76 -14.55 -4.88 -0.90
C GLN A 76 -13.41 -4.62 0.08
N LEU A 77 -13.54 -5.08 1.34
CA LEU A 77 -12.47 -4.95 2.34
C LEU A 77 -11.21 -5.71 1.93
N SER A 78 -11.37 -6.95 1.44
CA SER A 78 -10.24 -7.75 0.96
C SER A 78 -9.55 -7.10 -0.24
N MET A 79 -10.31 -6.53 -1.16
CA MET A 79 -9.81 -5.81 -2.33
C MET A 79 -9.10 -4.52 -1.92
N GLN A 80 -9.64 -3.79 -0.95
CA GLN A 80 -9.03 -2.58 -0.40
C GLN A 80 -7.71 -2.90 0.32
N GLU A 81 -7.67 -3.97 1.12
CA GLU A 81 -6.44 -4.41 1.79
C GLU A 81 -5.37 -4.78 0.76
N LEU A 82 -5.74 -5.53 -0.27
CA LEU A 82 -4.84 -5.91 -1.35
C LEU A 82 -4.32 -4.68 -2.12
N ALA A 83 -5.20 -3.73 -2.44
CA ALA A 83 -4.81 -2.47 -3.07
C ALA A 83 -3.86 -1.65 -2.18
N SER A 84 -4.15 -1.56 -0.87
CA SER A 84 -3.29 -0.88 0.10
C SER A 84 -1.89 -1.51 0.16
N ARG A 85 -1.81 -2.85 0.21
CA ARG A 85 -0.54 -3.58 0.18
C ARG A 85 0.24 -3.33 -1.11
N ARG A 86 -0.43 -3.33 -2.27
CA ARG A 86 0.21 -2.99 -3.56
C ARG A 86 0.79 -1.59 -3.56
N ILE A 87 0.04 -0.60 -3.07
CA ILE A 87 0.50 0.79 -2.96
C ILE A 87 1.72 0.87 -2.02
N ALA A 88 1.67 0.21 -0.87
CA ALA A 88 2.78 0.17 0.07
C ALA A 88 4.04 -0.45 -0.56
N ASN A 89 3.92 -1.61 -1.21
CA ASN A 89 5.05 -2.28 -1.88
C ASN A 89 5.63 -1.44 -3.02
N ALA A 90 4.78 -0.78 -3.81
CA ALA A 90 5.21 0.13 -4.87
C ALA A 90 5.98 1.33 -4.29
N ASN A 91 5.49 1.92 -3.20
CA ASN A 91 6.16 3.01 -2.51
C ASN A 91 7.53 2.60 -1.94
N VAL A 92 7.62 1.41 -1.34
CA VAL A 92 8.89 0.86 -0.85
C VAL A 92 9.87 0.65 -2.01
N SER A 93 9.41 0.05 -3.10
CA SER A 93 10.22 -0.19 -4.30
C SER A 93 10.73 1.12 -4.91
N ALA A 94 9.88 2.15 -5.01
CA ALA A 94 10.26 3.47 -5.50
C ALA A 94 11.32 4.14 -4.62
N LYS A 95 11.18 4.07 -3.28
CA LYS A 95 12.19 4.58 -2.36
C LYS A 95 13.52 3.83 -2.46
N ARG A 96 13.47 2.52 -2.67
CA ARG A 96 14.69 1.70 -2.87
C ARG A 96 15.39 2.03 -4.19
N GLN A 97 14.63 2.31 -5.26
CA GLN A 97 15.19 2.79 -6.52
C GLN A 97 15.93 4.12 -6.33
N ILE A 98 15.35 5.07 -5.60
CA ILE A 98 16.00 6.34 -5.26
C ILE A 98 17.30 6.07 -4.46
N TRP A 99 17.26 5.17 -3.48
CA TRP A 99 18.46 4.78 -2.73
C TRP A 99 19.56 4.21 -3.63
N ILE A 100 19.21 3.35 -4.60
CA ILE A 100 20.14 2.77 -5.59
C ILE A 100 20.80 3.88 -6.42
N ASP A 101 20.00 4.82 -6.93
CA ASP A 101 20.47 5.87 -7.83
C ASP A 101 21.35 6.89 -7.10
N GLU A 102 20.97 7.25 -5.87
CA GLU A 102 21.78 8.12 -5.01
C GLU A 102 23.10 7.45 -4.60
N LEU A 103 23.09 6.15 -4.27
CA LEU A 103 24.32 5.43 -3.94
C LEU A 103 25.26 5.37 -5.15
N ARG A 104 24.74 5.12 -6.37
CA ARG A 104 25.53 5.16 -7.61
C ARG A 104 26.17 6.53 -7.83
N LYS A 105 25.39 7.59 -7.66
CA LYS A 105 25.85 8.97 -7.84
C LYS A 105 26.96 9.32 -6.84
N ASP A 106 26.75 9.01 -5.56
CA ASP A 106 27.71 9.34 -4.51
C ASP A 106 29.02 8.54 -4.67
N ILE A 107 28.95 7.24 -5.01
CA ILE A 107 30.15 6.41 -5.28
C ILE A 107 30.91 6.92 -6.50
N ALA A 108 30.22 7.27 -7.59
CA ALA A 108 30.87 7.78 -8.79
C ALA A 108 31.61 9.09 -8.52
N ARG A 109 30.99 10.01 -7.75
CA ARG A 109 31.63 11.27 -7.36
C ARG A 109 32.81 11.04 -6.42
N TYR A 110 32.64 10.20 -5.39
CA TYR A 110 33.69 9.84 -4.43
C TYR A 110 34.93 9.29 -5.14
N LEU A 111 34.74 8.31 -6.03
CA LEU A 111 35.84 7.71 -6.80
C LEU A 111 36.54 8.71 -7.72
N SER A 112 35.77 9.61 -8.34
CA SER A 112 36.32 10.65 -9.22
C SER A 112 37.18 11.66 -8.46
N LEU A 113 36.72 12.10 -7.29
CA LEU A 113 37.50 13.00 -6.42
C LEU A 113 38.79 12.36 -5.95
N TRP A 114 38.75 11.11 -5.50
CA TRP A 114 39.96 10.41 -5.09
C TRP A 114 40.94 10.18 -6.24
N GLN A 115 40.43 9.91 -7.45
CA GLN A 115 41.27 9.81 -8.64
C GLN A 115 41.93 11.15 -8.98
N GLU A 116 41.21 12.26 -8.87
CA GLU A 116 41.76 13.60 -9.09
C GLU A 116 42.82 13.96 -8.05
N ILE A 117 42.57 13.68 -6.78
CA ILE A 117 43.56 13.82 -5.70
C ILE A 117 44.81 13.00 -6.02
N CYS A 118 44.64 11.76 -6.47
CA CYS A 118 45.74 10.88 -6.84
C CYS A 118 46.58 11.44 -8.01
N TYR A 119 45.94 11.94 -9.07
CA TYR A 119 46.65 12.57 -10.19
C TYR A 119 47.39 13.85 -9.80
N ARG A 120 46.80 14.67 -8.93
CA ARG A 120 47.46 15.88 -8.42
C ARG A 120 48.70 15.56 -7.60
N TRP A 121 48.65 14.49 -6.79
CA TRP A 121 49.84 14.02 -6.07
C TRP A 121 50.91 13.48 -7.01
N ASP A 122 50.52 12.66 -7.99
CA ASP A 122 51.45 12.11 -8.98
C ASP A 122 52.19 13.22 -9.73
N ALA A 123 51.47 14.22 -10.24
CA ALA A 123 52.07 15.35 -10.95
C ALA A 123 53.11 16.14 -10.12
N ILE A 124 52.98 16.15 -8.79
CA ILE A 124 53.94 16.82 -7.91
C ILE A 124 55.13 15.94 -7.58
N VAL A 125 54.90 14.65 -7.36
CA VAL A 125 55.93 13.72 -6.89
C VAL A 125 56.77 13.18 -8.06
N SER A 126 56.20 13.11 -9.27
CA SER A 126 56.84 12.59 -10.48
C SER A 126 57.99 13.44 -10.99
N GLU A 127 57.95 14.75 -10.73
CA GLU A 127 59.02 15.66 -11.13
C GLU A 127 60.10 15.76 -10.05
N PRO A 128 61.35 15.37 -10.34
CA PRO A 128 62.47 15.60 -9.43
C PRO A 128 62.72 17.11 -9.32
N ARG A 129 62.56 17.66 -8.11
CA ARG A 129 62.80 19.08 -7.85
C ARG A 129 64.19 19.29 -7.28
N THR A 130 64.92 20.22 -7.88
CA THR A 130 66.24 20.67 -7.45
C THR A 130 66.17 21.82 -6.43
N GLU A 131 65.03 22.52 -6.36
CA GLU A 131 64.82 23.69 -5.53
C GLU A 131 63.73 23.45 -4.46
N GLU A 132 63.86 24.14 -3.32
CA GLU A 132 62.85 24.12 -2.27
C GLU A 132 61.56 24.81 -2.73
N ILE A 133 60.41 24.23 -2.36
CA ILE A 133 59.10 24.76 -2.72
C ILE A 133 58.79 25.95 -1.80
N SER A 134 58.50 27.12 -2.37
CA SER A 134 58.05 28.26 -1.57
C SER A 134 56.74 27.95 -0.84
N ASP A 135 56.56 28.50 0.36
CA ASP A 135 55.34 28.29 1.15
C ASP A 135 54.07 28.68 0.38
N GLN A 136 54.17 29.70 -0.48
CA GLN A 136 53.07 30.14 -1.35
C GLN A 136 52.69 29.06 -2.39
N ALA A 137 53.68 28.46 -3.04
CA ALA A 137 53.45 27.37 -4.01
C ALA A 137 52.94 26.10 -3.32
N LEU A 138 53.45 25.80 -2.12
CA LEU A 138 52.98 24.68 -1.32
C LEU A 138 51.52 24.87 -0.87
N ASN A 139 51.15 26.06 -0.43
CA ASN A 139 49.78 26.39 -0.03
C ASN A 139 48.82 26.38 -1.23
N ALA A 140 49.23 26.94 -2.37
CA ALA A 140 48.43 26.90 -3.61
C ALA A 140 48.13 25.46 -4.06
N PHE A 141 49.03 24.51 -3.77
CA PHE A 141 48.79 23.09 -4.03
C PHE A 141 47.92 22.40 -2.96
N LYS A 142 48.19 22.66 -1.68
CA LYS A 142 47.50 22.00 -0.57
C LYS A 142 46.03 22.40 -0.45
N GLN A 143 45.70 23.67 -0.74
CA GLN A 143 44.34 24.21 -0.59
C GLN A 143 43.29 23.39 -1.38
N PRO A 144 43.42 23.24 -2.72
CA PRO A 144 42.45 22.47 -3.48
C PRO A 144 42.34 21.01 -3.03
N ILE A 145 43.44 20.39 -2.59
CA ILE A 145 43.46 19.01 -2.07
C ILE A 145 42.70 18.92 -0.74
N ALA A 146 42.84 19.91 0.13
CA ALA A 146 42.09 19.96 1.38
C ALA A 146 40.58 20.10 1.12
N GLU A 147 40.18 20.96 0.19
CA GLU A 147 38.77 21.14 -0.21
C GLU A 147 38.19 19.85 -0.82
N MET A 148 38.90 19.21 -1.76
CA MET A 148 38.45 17.93 -2.34
C MET A 148 38.35 16.82 -1.30
N ARG A 149 39.24 16.80 -0.29
CA ARG A 149 39.16 15.83 0.82
C ARG A 149 37.95 16.07 1.71
N LEU A 150 37.58 17.33 1.92
CA LEU A 150 36.36 17.67 2.66
C LEU A 150 35.12 17.19 1.89
N GLU A 151 35.06 17.43 0.58
CA GLU A 151 33.97 16.93 -0.29
C GLU A 151 33.93 15.39 -0.30
N ALA A 152 35.09 14.73 -0.41
CA ALA A 152 35.20 13.29 -0.36
C ALA A 152 34.73 12.70 0.99
N LEU A 153 35.02 13.38 2.10
CA LEU A 153 34.56 13.00 3.44
C LEU A 153 33.03 13.12 3.55
N GLU A 154 32.43 14.19 3.02
CA GLU A 154 30.97 14.32 3.00
C GLU A 154 30.33 13.16 2.22
N LEU A 155 30.86 12.84 1.04
CA LEU A 155 30.39 11.72 0.24
C LEU A 155 30.57 10.37 0.94
N GLN A 156 31.70 10.18 1.61
CA GLN A 156 31.93 8.98 2.42
C GLN A 156 30.86 8.84 3.50
N LEU A 157 30.60 9.89 4.27
CA LEU A 157 29.57 9.89 5.31
C LEU A 157 28.19 9.58 4.71
N ARG A 158 27.84 10.20 3.58
CA ARG A 158 26.60 9.94 2.85
C ARG A 158 26.48 8.49 2.39
N ILE A 159 27.57 7.89 1.90
CA ILE A 159 27.62 6.47 1.53
C ILE A 159 27.45 5.61 2.77
N GLU A 160 28.25 5.82 3.82
CA GLU A 160 28.21 5.02 5.05
C GLU A 160 26.84 5.03 5.73
N LEU A 161 26.14 6.17 5.74
CA LEU A 161 24.77 6.28 6.26
C LEU A 161 23.74 5.50 5.44
N ARG A 162 24.00 5.24 4.16
CA ARG A 162 23.14 4.45 3.28
C ARG A 162 23.43 2.96 3.33
N LEU A 163 24.64 2.57 3.71
CA LEU A 163 25.04 1.18 3.74
C LEU A 163 24.47 0.45 4.95
N ASN A 164 24.06 -0.80 4.76
CA ASN A 164 23.63 -1.67 5.84
C ASN A 164 24.82 -2.38 6.47
N MET A 165 25.30 -1.90 7.62
CA MET A 165 26.47 -2.47 8.31
C MET A 165 26.25 -3.88 8.88
N THR A 166 25.04 -4.44 8.79
CA THR A 166 24.81 -5.86 9.12
C THR A 166 25.24 -6.81 7.99
N GLU A 167 25.42 -6.29 6.77
CA GLU A 167 25.77 -7.08 5.60
C GLU A 167 27.28 -7.04 5.34
N VAL A 168 27.87 -8.21 5.12
CA VAL A 168 29.34 -8.37 4.95
C VAL A 168 29.85 -7.56 3.75
N ASP A 169 29.14 -7.60 2.62
CA ASP A 169 29.54 -6.86 1.42
C ASP A 169 29.59 -5.34 1.66
N HIS A 170 28.71 -4.81 2.50
CA HIS A 170 28.68 -3.39 2.85
C HIS A 170 29.84 -3.00 3.77
N GLN A 171 30.22 -3.88 4.71
CA GLN A 171 31.40 -3.69 5.55
C GLN A 171 32.68 -3.72 4.71
N GLU A 172 32.78 -4.67 3.77
CA GLU A 172 33.90 -4.76 2.84
C GLU A 172 34.01 -3.51 1.96
N LEU A 173 32.88 -2.97 1.47
CA LEU A 173 32.88 -1.71 0.72
C LEU A 173 33.48 -0.56 1.54
N LYS A 174 33.07 -0.43 2.81
CA LYS A 174 33.62 0.57 3.72
C LYS A 174 35.13 0.40 3.95
N ASN A 175 35.60 -0.84 4.09
CA ASN A 175 37.02 -1.11 4.25
C ASN A 175 37.81 -0.71 2.99
N LEU A 176 37.29 -1.02 1.79
CA LEU A 176 37.90 -0.60 0.53
C LEU A 176 37.95 0.92 0.37
N MET A 177 36.94 1.66 0.85
CA MET A 177 36.96 3.13 0.88
C MET A 177 38.11 3.65 1.76
N LYS A 178 38.27 3.09 2.96
CA LYS A 178 39.37 3.45 3.87
C LYS A 178 40.74 3.10 3.29
N GLU A 179 40.86 1.96 2.61
CA GLU A 179 42.10 1.57 1.91
C GLU A 179 42.42 2.54 0.77
N LEU A 180 41.41 2.96 0.00
CA LEU A 180 41.58 3.95 -1.07
C LEU A 180 42.12 5.27 -0.52
N GLU A 181 41.52 5.77 0.56
CA GLU A 181 42.00 6.95 1.29
C GLU A 181 43.46 6.82 1.74
N THR A 182 43.76 5.71 2.41
CA THR A 182 45.08 5.44 2.98
C THR A 182 46.14 5.33 1.89
N SER A 183 45.78 4.82 0.71
CA SER A 183 46.71 4.71 -0.41
C SER A 183 47.25 6.07 -0.87
N THR A 184 46.51 7.16 -0.68
CA THR A 184 47.00 8.51 -1.02
C THR A 184 48.07 9.03 -0.06
N ILE A 185 48.18 8.46 1.15
CA ILE A 185 49.26 8.79 2.10
C ILE A 185 50.61 8.31 1.56
N LEU A 186 50.63 7.26 0.72
CA LEU A 186 51.86 6.72 0.14
C LEU A 186 52.58 7.71 -0.77
N PHE A 187 51.92 8.76 -1.27
CA PHE A 187 52.60 9.83 -2.01
C PHE A 187 53.48 10.72 -1.12
N GLN A 188 53.32 10.65 0.19
CA GLN A 188 54.22 11.33 1.12
C GLN A 188 55.57 10.60 1.14
N ARG A 189 56.64 11.30 0.73
CA ARG A 189 58.01 10.75 0.71
C ARG A 189 58.51 10.27 2.08
N THR A 190 57.93 10.78 3.17
CA THR A 190 58.22 10.33 4.55
C THR A 190 57.50 9.05 4.93
N ALA A 191 56.39 8.73 4.27
CA ALA A 191 55.56 7.57 4.57
C ALA A 191 55.90 6.36 3.68
N SER A 192 56.43 6.58 2.48
CA SER A 192 56.75 5.52 1.52
C SER A 192 57.90 5.92 0.59
N SER A 193 58.69 4.92 0.20
CA SER A 193 59.73 5.03 -0.83
C SER A 193 59.28 4.50 -2.20
N LEU A 194 57.99 4.17 -2.35
CA LEU A 194 57.46 3.62 -3.60
C LEU A 194 57.47 4.67 -4.72
N PRO A 195 57.79 4.27 -5.96
CA PRO A 195 57.61 5.14 -7.12
C PRO A 195 56.14 5.56 -7.28
N PRO A 196 55.84 6.80 -7.72
CA PRO A 196 54.47 7.28 -7.97
C PRO A 196 53.65 6.35 -8.88
N ALA A 197 54.29 5.77 -9.90
CA ALA A 197 53.67 4.83 -10.81
C ALA A 197 53.16 3.55 -10.11
N ASP A 198 53.87 3.06 -9.09
CA ASP A 198 53.42 1.87 -8.34
C ASP A 198 52.32 2.21 -7.35
N ILE A 199 52.35 3.41 -6.75
CA ILE A 199 51.26 3.92 -5.92
C ILE A 199 49.98 4.05 -6.76
N GLN A 200 50.07 4.57 -7.99
CA GLN A 200 48.94 4.64 -8.94
C GLN A 200 48.38 3.25 -9.27
N LYS A 201 49.22 2.22 -9.42
CA LYS A 201 48.75 0.83 -9.64
C LYS A 201 48.00 0.29 -8.42
N VAL A 202 48.52 0.53 -7.21
CA VAL A 202 47.85 0.12 -5.96
C VAL A 202 46.49 0.82 -5.83
N PHE A 203 46.46 2.14 -6.01
CA PHE A 203 45.24 2.94 -6.02
C PHE A 203 44.24 2.41 -7.07
N GLY A 204 44.71 2.16 -8.29
CA GLY A 204 43.90 1.63 -9.39
C GLY A 204 43.30 0.26 -9.06
N THR A 205 44.05 -0.60 -8.39
CA THR A 205 43.58 -1.94 -7.97
C THR A 205 42.45 -1.82 -6.94
N ILE A 206 42.66 -1.01 -5.89
CA ILE A 206 41.65 -0.79 -4.85
C ILE A 206 40.38 -0.16 -5.46
N LYS A 207 40.55 0.83 -6.34
CA LYS A 207 39.43 1.46 -7.07
C LYS A 207 38.60 0.42 -7.83
N GLN A 208 39.24 -0.51 -8.55
CA GLN A 208 38.52 -1.56 -9.29
C GLN A 208 37.78 -2.52 -8.36
N GLN A 209 38.39 -2.90 -7.23
CA GLN A 209 37.73 -3.72 -6.21
C GLN A 209 36.51 -3.01 -5.62
N LEU A 210 36.62 -1.70 -5.34
CA LEU A 210 35.52 -0.88 -4.84
C LEU A 210 34.36 -0.82 -5.85
N ILE A 211 34.67 -0.61 -7.13
CA ILE A 211 33.65 -0.63 -8.21
C ILE A 211 32.95 -1.99 -8.25
N ALA A 212 33.71 -3.10 -8.25
CA ALA A 212 33.14 -4.44 -8.31
C ALA A 212 32.24 -4.73 -7.11
N LYS A 213 32.68 -4.36 -5.89
CA LYS A 213 31.89 -4.52 -4.67
C LYS A 213 30.61 -3.68 -4.70
N SER A 214 30.70 -2.43 -5.17
CA SER A 214 29.56 -1.54 -5.34
C SER A 214 28.55 -2.11 -6.34
N GLN A 215 29.00 -2.62 -7.48
CA GLN A 215 28.14 -3.24 -8.48
C GLN A 215 27.42 -4.49 -7.93
N LYS A 216 28.09 -5.29 -7.10
CA LYS A 216 27.47 -6.43 -6.42
C LYS A 216 26.33 -5.98 -5.51
N ILE A 217 26.58 -5.02 -4.60
CA ILE A 217 25.57 -4.47 -3.70
C ILE A 217 24.36 -3.93 -4.47
N LEU A 218 24.62 -3.13 -5.52
CA LEU A 218 23.56 -2.55 -6.35
C LEU A 218 22.76 -3.61 -7.10
N LYS A 219 23.39 -4.71 -7.52
CA LYS A 219 22.73 -5.84 -8.18
C LYS A 219 21.85 -6.59 -7.19
N ASP A 220 22.36 -6.88 -6.00
CA ASP A 220 21.60 -7.59 -4.97
C ASP A 220 20.35 -6.80 -4.56
N GLU A 221 20.48 -5.49 -4.38
CA GLU A 221 19.34 -4.62 -4.10
C GLU A 221 18.36 -4.51 -5.29
N TRP A 222 18.85 -4.49 -6.52
CA TRP A 222 18.00 -4.54 -7.71
C TRP A 222 17.18 -5.84 -7.79
N GLU A 223 17.79 -6.99 -7.47
CA GLU A 223 17.07 -8.26 -7.40
C GLU A 223 16.00 -8.24 -6.29
N ARG A 224 16.26 -7.58 -5.15
CA ARG A 224 15.25 -7.39 -4.09
C ARG A 224 14.09 -6.53 -4.58
N VAL A 225 14.34 -5.40 -5.25
CA VAL A 225 13.28 -4.55 -5.84
C VAL A 225 12.40 -5.36 -6.78
N LYS A 226 13.02 -6.14 -7.69
CA LYS A 226 12.27 -6.99 -8.62
C LYS A 226 11.41 -8.00 -7.88
N LYS A 227 11.97 -8.73 -6.92
CA LYS A 227 11.23 -9.72 -6.14
C LYS A 227 10.03 -9.10 -5.42
N GLU A 228 10.21 -7.92 -4.81
CA GLU A 228 9.14 -7.20 -4.11
C GLU A 228 8.06 -6.67 -5.07
N SER A 229 8.44 -6.27 -6.28
CA SER A 229 7.53 -5.78 -7.33
C SER A 229 6.69 -6.91 -7.96
N TYR A 230 7.26 -8.11 -8.09
CA TYR A 230 6.57 -9.29 -8.63
C TYR A 230 5.92 -10.18 -7.56
N ALA A 231 6.14 -9.91 -6.27
CA ALA A 231 5.51 -10.66 -5.19
C ALA A 231 4.00 -10.41 -5.20
N ASP A 232 3.23 -11.46 -5.50
CA ASP A 232 1.77 -11.39 -5.41
C ASP A 232 1.37 -11.17 -3.94
N PRO A 233 0.67 -10.07 -3.60
CA PRO A 233 0.19 -9.79 -2.25
C PRO A 233 -0.76 -10.86 -1.69
N SER A 234 -1.26 -11.78 -2.53
CA SER A 234 -2.08 -12.93 -2.13
C SER A 234 -1.28 -14.07 -1.47
N VAL A 235 0.03 -14.17 -1.72
CA VAL A 235 0.87 -15.32 -1.30
C VAL A 235 1.50 -15.11 0.08
N THR A 236 1.70 -13.86 0.52
CA THR A 236 2.35 -13.54 1.80
C THR A 236 1.52 -13.91 3.04
N THR A 237 0.23 -14.23 2.91
CA THR A 237 -0.64 -14.65 4.02
C THR A 237 -0.49 -16.11 4.43
N SER A 238 0.11 -16.98 3.59
CA SER A 238 0.22 -18.41 3.89
C SER A 238 1.41 -18.80 4.79
N SER A 239 2.25 -17.84 5.20
CA SER A 239 3.47 -18.10 5.99
C SER A 239 3.47 -17.37 7.33
N LYS A 240 2.42 -17.54 8.14
CA LYS A 240 2.57 -17.36 9.59
C LYS A 240 3.15 -18.65 10.19
N PRO A 241 4.30 -18.62 10.86
CA PRO A 241 4.86 -19.80 11.50
C PRO A 241 3.94 -20.22 12.64
N THR A 242 3.54 -21.49 12.62
CA THR A 242 2.93 -22.18 13.76
C THR A 242 3.87 -22.04 14.95
N SER A 243 3.50 -21.20 15.92
CA SER A 243 4.21 -21.09 17.18
C SER A 243 4.17 -22.45 17.86
N ARG A 244 5.32 -23.13 17.91
CA ARG A 244 5.53 -24.30 18.76
C ARG A 244 5.19 -23.90 20.20
N SER A 245 4.13 -24.51 20.71
CA SER A 245 3.90 -24.67 22.13
C SER A 245 5.05 -25.50 22.71
N ALA A 246 5.75 -24.96 23.69
CA ALA A 246 6.53 -25.71 24.65
C ALA A 246 6.47 -24.93 25.97
N ALA A 247 5.61 -25.40 26.87
CA ALA A 247 5.76 -25.27 28.31
C ALA A 247 6.45 -26.55 28.81
#